data_AF-A0A8T4REI4-F1
#
_entry.id   AF-A0A8T4REI4-F1
#
_cell.length_a   1.000
_cell.length_b   1.000
_cell.length_c   1.000
_cell.angle_alpha   90.00
_cell.angle_beta   90.00
_cell.angle_gamma   90.00
#
_symmetry.space_group_name_H-M   'P 1'
#
loop_
_entity.id
_entity.type
_entity.pdbx_description
1 polymer ?
#
loop_
_entity_poly.entity_id
_entity_poly.type
_entity_poly.pdbx_seq_one_letter_code
_entity_poly.pdbx_strand_id
1 'polypeptide(L)'
;MQTEEIKNKLKETLGEQLEFEGHFNAVITRMNEQMQEHLLQWAEKCALRELDPDPSPADHNLLVFFFKPSINNIRGVLTKRKNSYFIALFLDKHKYYDLERRKLGF
;
A
#
# COMPACT_ATOMS: atom_id res chain seq x y z
N MET A 1 1.63 -4.98 16.97
CA MET A 1 1.39 -3.53 17.14
C MET A 1 -0.10 -3.20 17.10
N GLN A 2 -0.51 -2.05 17.66
CA GLN A 2 -1.88 -1.54 17.50
C GLN A 2 -2.08 -0.91 16.11
N THR A 3 -3.29 -0.96 15.55
CA THR A 3 -3.57 -0.45 14.20
C THR A 3 -3.21 1.02 14.00
N GLU A 4 -3.45 1.88 15.01
CA GLU A 4 -3.10 3.30 14.93
C GLU A 4 -1.60 3.55 14.93
N GLU A 5 -0.83 2.72 15.64
CA GLU A 5 0.63 2.78 15.62
C GLU A 5 1.19 2.49 14.21
N ILE A 6 0.61 1.51 13.52
CA ILE A 6 0.97 1.18 12.13
C ILE A 6 0.66 2.36 11.20
N LYS A 7 -0.50 2.98 11.36
CA LYS A 7 -0.87 4.14 10.54
C LYS A 7 0.08 5.31 10.73
N ASN A 8 0.46 5.60 11.98
CA ASN A 8 1.39 6.68 12.29
C ASN A 8 2.75 6.41 11.63
N LYS A 9 3.30 5.20 11.77
CA LYS A 9 4.56 4.81 11.12
C LYS A 9 4.49 4.92 9.58
N LEU A 10 3.37 4.55 8.97
CA LEU A 10 3.17 4.67 7.53
C LEU A 10 3.07 6.13 7.08
N LYS A 11 2.41 6.99 7.86
CA LYS A 11 2.33 8.44 7.59
C LYS A 11 3.67 9.14 7.76
N GLU A 12 4.43 8.79 8.79
CA GLU A 12 5.80 9.29 8.97
C GLU A 12 6.69 8.93 7.77
N THR A 13 6.54 7.72 7.24
CA THR A 13 7.32 7.22 6.10
C THR A 13 6.88 7.78 4.75
N LEU A 14 5.57 7.83 4.49
CA LEU A 14 4.99 8.10 3.17
C LEU A 14 4.36 9.50 3.05
N GLY A 15 4.23 10.21 4.17
CA GLY A 15 3.64 11.54 4.29
C GLY A 15 2.27 11.55 4.96
N GLU A 16 1.97 12.62 5.69
CA GLU A 16 0.75 12.81 6.48
C GLU A 16 -0.56 12.75 5.68
N GLN A 17 -0.48 13.11 4.40
CA GLN A 17 -1.60 13.09 3.46
C GLN A 17 -1.99 11.69 2.98
N LEU A 18 -1.27 10.63 3.41
CA LEU A 18 -1.57 9.26 3.03
C LEU A 18 -2.97 8.84 3.52
N GLU A 19 -3.80 8.41 2.58
CA GLU A 19 -5.11 7.82 2.85
C GLU A 19 -5.02 6.30 2.99
N PHE A 20 -5.86 5.73 3.86
CA PHE A 20 -5.94 4.28 4.08
C PHE A 20 -7.26 3.76 3.54
N GLU A 21 -7.20 2.91 2.52
CA GLU A 21 -8.37 2.44 1.77
C GLU A 21 -8.62 0.93 1.89
N GLY A 22 -9.79 0.49 1.43
CA GLY A 22 -10.23 -0.90 1.48
C GLY A 22 -10.60 -1.33 2.91
N HIS A 23 -10.21 -2.55 3.30
CA HIS A 23 -10.42 -3.08 4.64
C HIS A 23 -9.19 -2.92 5.54
N PHE A 24 -8.41 -1.85 5.35
CA PHE A 24 -7.11 -1.63 5.99
C PHE A 24 -7.07 -2.02 7.48
N ASN A 25 -7.92 -1.40 8.32
CA ASN A 25 -7.92 -1.66 9.76
C ASN A 25 -8.17 -3.14 10.07
N ALA A 26 -9.19 -3.73 9.44
CA ALA A 26 -9.56 -5.13 9.64
C ALA A 26 -8.47 -6.10 9.18
N VAL A 27 -7.71 -5.73 8.14
CA VAL A 27 -6.58 -6.51 7.65
C VAL A 27 -5.40 -6.40 8.63
N ILE A 28 -5.02 -5.19 9.06
CA ILE A 28 -3.92 -4.98 10.01
C ILE A 28 -4.16 -5.71 11.32
N THR A 29 -5.39 -5.65 11.87
CA THR A 29 -5.73 -6.34 13.12
C THR A 29 -5.58 -7.87 13.01
N ARG A 30 -5.67 -8.43 11.80
CA ARG A 30 -5.50 -9.87 11.54
C ARG A 30 -4.08 -10.25 11.14
N MET A 31 -3.23 -9.28 10.82
CA MET A 31 -1.82 -9.53 10.55
C MET A 31 -1.11 -9.89 11.86
N ASN A 32 -0.24 -10.89 11.81
CA ASN A 32 0.74 -11.09 12.87
C ASN A 32 1.80 -9.98 12.81
N GLU A 33 2.59 -9.86 13.89
CA GLU A 33 3.59 -8.81 14.03
C GLU A 33 4.63 -8.82 12.89
N GLN A 34 5.14 -9.99 12.54
CA GLN A 34 6.08 -10.16 11.42
C GLN A 34 5.52 -9.62 10.09
N MET A 35 4.23 -9.83 9.80
CA MET A 35 3.60 -9.32 8.57
C MET A 35 3.36 -7.81 8.64
N GLN A 36 3.04 -7.28 9.82
CA GLN A 36 2.94 -5.84 10.04
C GLN A 36 4.30 -5.17 9.81
N GLU A 37 5.39 -5.74 10.33
CA GLU A 37 6.75 -5.27 10.08
C GLU A 37 7.12 -5.37 8.60
N HIS A 38 6.78 -6.47 7.93
CA HIS A 38 7.02 -6.62 6.50
C HIS A 38 6.29 -5.55 5.66
N LEU A 39 5.05 -5.19 6.02
CA LEU A 39 4.32 -4.09 5.38
C LEU A 39 5.05 -2.76 5.57
N LEU A 40 5.53 -2.46 6.78
CA LEU A 40 6.27 -1.23 7.08
C LEU A 40 7.59 -1.17 6.30
N GLN A 41 8.36 -2.25 6.28
CA GLN A 41 9.60 -2.35 5.51
C GLN A 41 9.34 -2.19 4.01
N TRP A 42 8.26 -2.79 3.49
CA TRP A 42 7.88 -2.60 2.09
C TRP A 42 7.55 -1.14 1.77
N ALA A 43 6.82 -0.45 2.65
CA ALA A 43 6.51 0.97 2.51
C ALA A 43 7.77 1.85 2.53
N GLU A 44 8.70 1.56 3.43
CA GLU A 44 10.00 2.23 3.51
C GLU A 44 10.80 2.08 2.21
N LYS A 45 10.89 0.86 1.67
CA LYS A 45 11.55 0.62 0.38
C LYS A 45 10.90 1.39 -0.78
N CYS A 46 9.57 1.55 -0.76
CA CYS A 46 8.88 2.41 -1.73
C CYS A 46 9.30 3.88 -1.58
N ALA A 47 9.40 4.38 -0.34
CA ALA A 47 9.81 5.76 -0.06
C ALA A 47 11.26 6.03 -0.47
N LEU A 48 12.16 5.07 -0.21
CA LEU A 48 13.58 5.12 -0.56
C LEU A 48 13.87 4.88 -2.05
N ARG A 49 12.83 4.62 -2.87
CA ARG A 49 12.95 4.31 -4.31
C ARG A 49 13.77 3.05 -4.60
N GLU A 50 13.75 2.09 -3.68
CA GLU A 50 14.38 0.78 -3.85
C GLU A 50 13.49 -0.21 -4.61
N LEU A 51 12.21 0.14 -4.79
CA LEU A 51 11.25 -0.62 -5.57
C LEU A 51 10.82 0.21 -6.78
N ASP A 52 10.76 -0.44 -7.94
CA ASP A 52 10.25 0.17 -9.16
C ASP A 52 8.71 0.17 -9.15
N PRO A 53 8.05 1.33 -9.32
CA PRO A 53 6.61 1.38 -9.49
C PRO A 53 6.21 1.01 -10.92
N ASP A 54 5.01 0.45 -11.05
CA ASP A 54 4.33 0.34 -12.32
C ASP A 54 3.60 1.65 -12.64
N PRO A 55 3.77 2.22 -13.86
CA PRO A 55 2.94 3.34 -14.29
C PRO A 55 1.50 2.87 -14.51
N SER A 56 0.51 3.60 -13.99
CA SER A 56 -0.89 3.27 -14.23
C SER A 56 -1.25 3.46 -15.72
N PRO A 57 -1.85 2.45 -16.38
CA PRO A 57 -2.39 2.62 -17.72
C PRO A 57 -3.58 3.58 -17.80
N ALA A 58 -4.36 3.69 -16.71
CA ALA A 58 -5.52 4.59 -16.64
C ALA A 58 -5.15 6.05 -16.39
N ASP A 59 -4.02 6.33 -15.72
CA ASP A 59 -3.53 7.69 -15.45
C ASP A 59 -1.98 7.74 -15.54
N HIS A 60 -1.47 8.35 -16.62
CA HIS A 60 -0.03 8.44 -16.86
C HIS A 60 0.76 9.24 -15.81
N ASN A 61 0.10 9.99 -14.95
CA ASN A 61 0.74 10.72 -13.85
C ASN A 61 0.72 9.95 -12.52
N LEU A 62 0.18 8.73 -12.52
CA LEU A 62 0.07 7.87 -11.36
C LEU A 62 1.07 6.72 -11.43
N LEU A 63 1.76 6.51 -10.32
CA LEU A 63 2.67 5.40 -10.07
C LEU A 63 2.03 4.47 -9.05
N VAL A 64 2.22 3.17 -9.24
CA VAL A 64 1.55 2.12 -8.48
C VAL A 64 2.59 1.12 -7.98
N PHE A 65 2.56 0.82 -6.69
CA PHE A 65 3.36 -0.22 -6.08
C PHE A 65 2.44 -1.32 -5.58
N PHE A 66 2.78 -2.58 -5.86
CA PHE A 66 1.98 -3.72 -5.46
C PHE A 66 2.61 -4.48 -4.29
N PHE A 67 1.86 -4.59 -3.20
CA PHE A 67 2.22 -5.44 -2.06
C PHE A 67 1.55 -6.81 -2.23
N LYS A 68 2.36 -7.85 -2.48
CA LYS A 68 1.90 -9.24 -2.71
C LYS A 68 2.71 -10.25 -1.90
N PRO A 69 2.61 -10.26 -0.55
CA PRO A 69 3.32 -11.23 0.26
C PRO A 69 2.86 -12.67 -0.05
N SER A 70 3.81 -13.61 -0.10
CA SER A 70 3.55 -15.01 -0.46
C SER A 70 2.75 -15.81 0.58
N ILE A 71 2.73 -15.33 1.83
CA ILE A 71 2.31 -16.12 2.99
C ILE A 71 0.81 -15.97 3.31
N ASN A 72 0.10 -15.05 2.64
CA ASN A 72 -1.33 -14.83 2.87
C ASN A 72 -2.08 -14.31 1.64
N ASN A 73 -3.41 -14.27 1.76
CA ASN A 73 -4.31 -13.69 0.75
C ASN A 73 -4.43 -12.15 0.84
N ILE A 74 -3.53 -11.51 1.60
CA ILE A 74 -3.52 -10.05 1.73
C ILE A 74 -2.78 -9.47 0.54
N ARG A 75 -3.35 -8.39 -0.01
CA ARG A 75 -2.81 -7.66 -1.14
C ARG A 75 -2.95 -6.18 -0.86
N GLY A 76 -1.97 -5.41 -1.30
CA GLY A 76 -1.99 -3.96 -1.16
C GLY A 76 -1.62 -3.26 -2.45
N VAL A 77 -2.12 -2.04 -2.58
CA VAL A 77 -1.77 -1.11 -3.64
C VAL A 77 -1.40 0.20 -2.98
N LEU A 78 -0.17 0.67 -3.22
CA LEU A 78 0.25 2.01 -2.83
C LEU A 78 0.31 2.87 -4.10
N THR A 79 -0.37 4.00 -4.08
CA THR A 79 -0.42 4.93 -5.20
C THR A 79 0.34 6.21 -4.91
N LYS A 80 1.00 6.76 -5.93
CA LYS A 80 1.84 7.96 -5.82
C LYS A 80 1.72 8.82 -7.06
N ARG A 81 1.64 10.14 -6.92
CA ARG A 81 1.76 11.04 -8.08
C ARG A 81 3.22 11.14 -8.53
N LYS A 82 3.47 11.11 -9.84
CA LYS A 82 4.80 11.36 -10.43
C LYS A 82 5.36 12.67 -9.88
N ASN A 83 6.63 12.65 -9.45
CA ASN A 83 7.34 13.80 -8.88
C ASN A 83 6.64 14.47 -7.68
N SER A 84 5.72 13.78 -7.01
CA SER A 84 4.93 14.30 -5.90
C SER A 84 4.76 13.23 -4.81
N TYR A 85 3.76 13.41 -3.95
CA TYR A 85 3.53 12.65 -2.72
C TYR A 85 2.77 11.32 -2.94
N PHE A 86 2.85 10.43 -1.95
CA PHE A 86 2.04 9.22 -1.86
C PHE A 86 0.59 9.58 -1.52
N ILE A 87 -0.36 8.94 -2.21
CA ILE A 87 -1.78 9.30 -2.18
C ILE A 87 -2.52 8.36 -1.24
N ALA A 88 -2.60 7.08 -1.59
CA ALA A 88 -3.40 6.11 -0.86
C ALA A 88 -2.68 4.75 -0.76
N LEU A 89 -2.84 4.12 0.40
CA LEU A 89 -2.52 2.72 0.63
C LEU A 89 -3.82 1.92 0.78
N PHE A 90 -4.18 1.23 -0.29
CA PHE A 90 -5.25 0.24 -0.30
C PHE A 90 -4.72 -1.07 0.26
N LEU A 91 -5.44 -1.70 1.19
CA LEU A 91 -5.07 -3.00 1.75
C LEU A 91 -6.30 -3.88 1.97
N ASP A 92 -6.32 -5.05 1.31
CA ASP A 92 -7.47 -5.94 1.33
C ASP A 92 -7.12 -7.39 0.98
N LYS A 93 -8.14 -8.26 0.92
CA LYS A 93 -8.06 -9.60 0.34
C LYS A 93 -8.06 -9.55 -1.19
N HIS A 94 -7.54 -10.61 -1.80
CA HIS A 94 -7.41 -10.79 -3.26
C HIS A 94 -8.61 -10.29 -4.11
N LYS A 95 -9.86 -10.61 -3.72
CA LYS A 95 -11.05 -10.24 -4.50
C LYS A 95 -11.18 -8.72 -4.72
N TYR A 96 -10.96 -7.92 -3.68
CA TYR A 96 -11.10 -6.46 -3.76
C TYR A 96 -9.88 -5.81 -4.38
N TYR A 97 -8.71 -6.43 -4.20
CA TYR A 97 -7.48 -6.03 -4.87
C TYR A 97 -7.58 -6.08 -6.39
N ASP A 98 -8.21 -7.11 -6.97
CA ASP A 98 -8.39 -7.19 -8.43
C ASP A 98 -9.32 -6.09 -8.96
N LEU A 99 -10.33 -5.69 -8.18
CA LEU A 99 -11.18 -4.54 -8.52
C LEU A 99 -10.38 -3.24 -8.49
N GLU A 100 -9.53 -3.06 -7.48
CA GLU A 100 -8.70 -1.86 -7.35
C GLU A 100 -7.69 -1.76 -8.50
N ARG A 101 -7.06 -2.87 -8.88
CA ARG A 101 -6.18 -2.94 -10.05
C ARG A 101 -6.87 -2.54 -11.35
N ARG A 102 -8.10 -3.00 -11.58
CA ARG A 102 -8.86 -2.65 -12.79
C ARG A 102 -9.14 -1.16 -12.90
N LYS A 103 -9.43 -0.48 -11.77
CA LYS A 103 -9.59 0.99 -11.75
C LYS A 103 -8.32 1.71 -12.22
N LEU A 104 -7.16 1.13 -11.90
CA LEU A 104 -5.85 1.63 -12.27
C LEU A 104 -5.43 1.20 -13.69
N GLY A 105 -6.23 0.39 -14.38
CA GLY A 105 -5.98 -0.08 -15.75
C GLY A 105 -5.18 -1.38 -15.88
N PHE A 106 -5.05 -2.17 -14.80
CA PHE A 106 -4.33 -3.46 -14.77
C PHE A 106 -5.23 -4.70 -14.75
#